data_AF-A0A087H1N9-F1
#
_entry.id   AF-A0A087H1N9-F1
#
_cell.length_a   1.000
_cell.length_b   1.000
_cell.length_c   1.000
_cell.angle_alpha   90.00
_cell.angle_beta   90.00
_cell.angle_gamma   90.00
#
_symmetry.space_group_name_H-M   'P 1'
#
loop_
_entity.id
_entity.type
_entity.pdbx_description
1 polymer ?
#
loop_
_entity_poly.entity_id
_entity_poly.type
_entity_poly.pdbx_seq_one_letter_code
_entity_poly.pdbx_strand_id
1 'polypeptide(L)'
;MASGKSSSQQTKFDAKIKAMFETEDEKFQKLLNCLEPLRQNNVRMVKHVRVLTTIPYKEVRDSVLAKANSLGICPLSHEMNLRHIYEVCQWMKTKAGTEAVVEVQRTEKLKRHAMAKGRSGAESAMIRAFNAQFAEYSSELKKERKEDVKCALYKYVEGLIERKMVSFAVREAETLRVVLKEMECFEVTVSSKGGDCCVGKKRKDIGSVLGHGGEASSKSKKRSTRTKKI
;
A
#
# COMPACT_ATOMS: atom_id res chain seq x y z
N MET A 1 -9.44 5.49 93.40
CA MET A 1 -9.21 4.68 92.19
C MET A 1 -10.54 4.49 91.47
N ALA A 2 -10.77 5.19 90.37
CA ALA A 2 -11.83 4.90 89.40
C ALA A 2 -11.55 5.71 88.12
N SER A 3 -10.50 5.32 87.41
CA SER A 3 -10.19 5.80 86.07
C SER A 3 -10.46 4.65 85.11
N GLY A 4 -11.22 4.93 84.04
CA GLY A 4 -11.23 4.08 82.86
C GLY A 4 -12.53 3.35 82.58
N LYS A 5 -13.58 4.08 82.17
CA LYS A 5 -14.69 3.51 81.37
C LYS A 5 -15.26 4.45 80.29
N SER A 6 -14.71 5.64 80.06
CA SER A 6 -15.28 6.60 79.08
C SER A 6 -14.69 6.53 77.66
N SER A 7 -13.56 5.85 77.41
CA SER A 7 -12.87 5.96 76.11
C SER A 7 -13.44 5.08 74.98
N SER A 8 -14.15 3.99 75.31
CA SER A 8 -14.61 3.02 74.28
C SER A 8 -15.89 3.46 73.54
N GLN A 9 -16.76 4.25 74.17
CA GLN A 9 -17.97 4.75 73.51
C GLN A 9 -17.69 6.00 72.68
N GLN A 10 -16.80 6.87 73.15
CA GLN A 10 -16.35 8.05 72.41
C GLN A 10 -15.70 7.65 71.07
N THR A 11 -14.79 6.67 71.09
CA THR A 11 -14.09 6.18 69.89
C THR A 11 -15.03 5.53 68.85
N LYS A 12 -16.10 4.86 69.28
CA LYS A 12 -17.13 4.33 68.37
C LYS A 12 -18.01 5.43 67.77
N PHE A 13 -18.29 6.49 68.53
CA PHE A 13 -19.08 7.62 68.06
C PHE A 13 -18.28 8.46 67.05
N ASP A 14 -17.01 8.74 67.33
CA ASP A 14 -16.12 9.46 66.43
C ASP A 14 -15.87 8.68 65.13
N ALA A 15 -15.73 7.36 65.19
CA ALA A 15 -15.62 6.52 64.00
C ALA A 15 -16.91 6.52 63.15
N LYS A 16 -18.08 6.55 63.79
CA LYS A 16 -19.38 6.61 63.10
C LYS A 16 -19.61 7.99 62.47
N ILE A 17 -19.24 9.08 63.13
CA ILE A 17 -19.26 10.43 62.56
C ILE A 17 -18.28 10.52 61.38
N LYS A 18 -17.04 10.05 61.53
CA LYS A 18 -16.05 10.04 60.46
C LYS A 18 -16.48 9.21 59.24
N ALA A 19 -17.24 8.14 59.44
CA ALA A 19 -17.80 7.33 58.35
C ALA A 19 -19.07 7.94 57.71
N MET A 20 -19.82 8.77 58.44
CA MET A 20 -20.98 9.51 57.90
C MET A 20 -20.56 10.72 57.06
N PHE A 21 -19.40 11.30 57.39
CA PHE A 21 -18.76 12.35 56.60
C PHE A 21 -17.63 11.75 55.77
N GLU A 22 -17.96 10.87 54.82
CA GLU A 22 -17.21 10.91 53.56
C GLU A 22 -17.25 12.37 53.12
N THR A 23 -16.13 13.06 53.27
CA THR A 23 -16.06 14.48 52.95
C THR A 23 -16.50 14.66 51.51
N GLU A 24 -17.14 15.78 51.20
CA GLU A 24 -17.56 16.05 49.83
C GLU A 24 -16.38 15.86 48.86
N ASP A 25 -15.17 16.21 49.29
CA ASP A 25 -13.90 15.96 48.61
C ASP A 25 -13.64 14.47 48.30
N GLU A 26 -13.88 13.54 49.24
CA GLU A 26 -13.73 12.10 49.00
C GLU A 26 -14.76 11.59 47.99
N LYS A 27 -16.00 12.10 48.03
CA LYS A 27 -17.04 11.76 47.05
C LYS A 27 -16.72 12.33 45.66
N PHE A 28 -16.24 13.57 45.59
CA PHE A 28 -15.75 14.19 44.36
C PHE A 28 -14.54 13.43 43.81
N GLN A 29 -13.59 13.01 44.65
CA GLN A 29 -12.45 12.23 44.21
C GLN A 29 -12.84 10.84 43.70
N LYS A 30 -13.79 10.16 44.37
CA LYS A 30 -14.37 8.91 43.87
C LYS A 30 -15.07 9.12 42.51
N LEU A 31 -15.84 10.19 42.35
CA LEU A 31 -16.49 10.54 41.08
C LEU A 31 -15.45 10.79 39.97
N LEU A 32 -14.40 11.56 40.24
CA LEU A 32 -13.31 11.80 39.29
C LEU A 32 -12.61 10.50 38.89
N ASN A 33 -12.33 9.62 39.85
CA ASN A 33 -11.75 8.30 39.59
C ASN A 33 -12.67 7.42 38.74
N CYS A 34 -14.00 7.51 38.91
CA CYS A 34 -14.98 6.82 38.07
C CYS A 34 -15.10 7.41 36.65
N LEU A 35 -14.87 8.71 36.49
CA LEU A 35 -14.92 9.40 35.19
C LEU A 35 -13.61 9.27 34.39
N GLU A 36 -12.48 9.01 35.05
CA GLU A 36 -11.19 8.90 34.38
C GLU A 36 -11.14 7.81 33.29
N PRO A 37 -11.69 6.59 33.48
CA PRO A 37 -11.81 5.60 32.42
C PRO A 37 -12.62 6.08 31.22
N LEU A 38 -13.70 6.85 31.45
CA LEU A 38 -14.51 7.43 30.36
C LEU A 38 -13.71 8.48 29.59
N ARG A 39 -12.95 9.33 30.28
CA ARG A 39 -12.04 10.29 29.66
C ARG A 39 -10.98 9.60 28.80
N GLN A 40 -10.35 8.55 29.33
CA GLN A 40 -9.36 7.77 28.59
C GLN A 40 -9.96 7.04 27.39
N ASN A 41 -11.18 6.50 27.51
CA ASN A 41 -11.90 5.90 26.39
C ASN A 41 -12.20 6.92 25.30
N ASN A 42 -12.66 8.12 25.65
CA ASN A 42 -12.89 9.19 24.68
C ASN A 42 -11.60 9.59 23.94
N VAL A 43 -10.49 9.77 24.67
CA VAL A 43 -9.19 10.08 24.04
C VAL A 43 -8.72 8.97 23.11
N ARG A 44 -8.89 7.70 23.51
CA ARG A 44 -8.58 6.54 22.64
C ARG A 44 -9.45 6.57 21.39
N MET A 45 -10.75 6.74 21.52
CA MET A 45 -11.68 6.79 20.39
C MET A 45 -11.34 7.90 19.41
N VAL A 46 -11.03 9.11 19.89
CA VAL A 46 -10.61 10.23 19.02
C VAL A 46 -9.36 9.85 18.21
N LYS A 47 -8.37 9.21 18.84
CA LYS A 47 -7.17 8.73 18.13
C LYS A 47 -7.50 7.68 17.07
N HIS A 48 -8.45 6.79 17.34
CA HIS A 48 -8.89 5.76 16.39
C HIS A 48 -9.65 6.38 15.21
N VAL A 49 -10.65 7.23 15.47
CA VAL A 49 -11.41 7.93 14.44
C VAL A 49 -10.50 8.77 13.55
N ARG A 50 -9.44 9.37 14.11
CA ARG A 50 -8.44 10.12 13.34
C ARG A 50 -7.79 9.28 12.24
N VAL A 51 -7.61 7.97 12.43
CA VAL A 51 -7.05 7.09 11.38
C VAL A 51 -7.96 7.06 10.15
N LEU A 52 -9.28 6.92 10.35
CA LEU A 52 -10.24 6.96 9.23
C LEU A 52 -10.30 8.34 8.57
N THR A 53 -10.26 9.41 9.35
CA THR A 53 -10.35 10.78 8.81
C THR A 53 -9.06 11.25 8.12
N THR A 54 -7.90 10.62 8.40
CA THR A 54 -6.66 10.92 7.67
C THR A 54 -6.67 10.48 6.20
N ILE A 55 -7.59 9.60 5.81
CA ILE A 55 -7.78 9.24 4.39
C ILE A 55 -8.52 10.41 3.72
N PRO A 56 -7.88 11.17 2.82
CA PRO A 56 -8.43 12.44 2.35
C PRO A 56 -9.64 12.26 1.41
N TYR A 57 -9.63 11.19 0.61
CA TYR A 57 -10.64 10.92 -0.41
C TYR A 57 -11.82 10.12 0.17
N LYS A 58 -13.05 10.61 -0.06
CA LYS A 58 -14.27 9.96 0.43
C LYS A 58 -14.44 8.57 -0.18
N GLU A 59 -14.23 8.44 -1.48
CA GLU A 59 -14.34 7.19 -2.22
C GLU A 59 -13.37 6.11 -1.71
N VAL A 60 -12.19 6.51 -1.23
CA VAL A 60 -11.22 5.60 -0.62
C VAL A 60 -11.70 5.17 0.77
N ARG A 61 -12.25 6.08 1.58
CA ARG A 61 -12.83 5.73 2.88
C ARG A 61 -13.99 4.75 2.73
N ASP A 62 -14.91 5.02 1.80
CA ASP A 62 -16.06 4.17 1.54
C ASP A 62 -15.62 2.78 1.04
N SER A 63 -14.58 2.72 0.21
CA SER A 63 -14.00 1.44 -0.26
C SER A 63 -13.29 0.66 0.85
N VAL A 64 -12.63 1.36 1.79
CA VAL A 64 -12.02 0.72 2.97
C VAL A 64 -13.11 0.14 3.88
N LEU A 65 -14.20 0.87 4.11
CA LEU A 65 -15.34 0.38 4.89
C LEU A 65 -16.03 -0.80 4.19
N ALA A 66 -16.18 -0.76 2.87
CA ALA A 66 -16.71 -1.88 2.09
C ALA A 66 -15.82 -3.13 2.21
N LYS A 67 -14.49 -2.97 2.18
CA LYS A 67 -13.53 -4.08 2.38
C LYS A 67 -13.58 -4.63 3.81
N ALA A 68 -13.74 -3.77 4.82
CA ALA A 68 -13.91 -4.21 6.20
C ALA A 68 -15.23 -4.98 6.38
N ASN A 69 -16.30 -4.52 5.72
CA ASN A 69 -17.59 -5.21 5.71
C ASN A 69 -17.50 -6.58 5.03
N SER A 70 -16.82 -6.69 3.88
CA SER A 70 -16.63 -7.98 3.21
C SER A 70 -15.85 -9.00 4.04
N LEU A 71 -15.07 -8.53 5.03
CA LEU A 71 -14.33 -9.35 5.97
C LEU A 71 -15.09 -9.64 7.28
N GLY A 72 -16.34 -9.18 7.40
CA GLY A 72 -17.16 -9.36 8.60
C GLY A 72 -16.73 -8.51 9.80
N ILE A 73 -15.91 -7.47 9.59
CA ILE A 73 -15.37 -6.62 10.66
C ILE A 73 -16.38 -5.55 11.09
N CYS A 74 -17.22 -5.10 10.16
CA CYS A 74 -18.29 -4.16 10.46
C CYS A 74 -19.53 -4.46 9.60
N PRO A 75 -20.74 -4.12 10.08
CA PRO A 75 -21.94 -4.18 9.25
C PRO A 75 -21.92 -3.10 8.16
N LEU A 76 -22.98 -3.08 7.36
CA LEU A 76 -23.19 -2.03 6.34
C LEU A 76 -23.23 -0.65 7.01
N SER A 77 -22.85 0.38 6.25
CA SER A 77 -22.61 1.74 6.77
C SER A 77 -23.79 2.36 7.54
N HIS A 78 -25.03 1.97 7.23
CA HIS A 78 -26.24 2.47 7.90
C HIS A 78 -26.48 1.86 9.30
N GLU A 79 -25.77 0.77 9.65
CA GLU A 79 -25.87 0.08 10.94
C GLU A 79 -24.59 0.21 11.78
N MET A 80 -23.63 1.03 11.33
CA MET A 80 -22.37 1.20 12.03
C MET A 80 -22.54 2.00 13.33
N ASN A 81 -22.24 1.34 14.45
CA ASN A 81 -22.10 1.99 15.75
C ASN A 81 -20.62 2.37 16.02
N LEU A 82 -20.38 3.06 17.12
CA LEU A 82 -19.03 3.47 17.53
C LEU A 82 -18.08 2.29 17.80
N ARG A 83 -18.61 1.13 18.21
CA ARG A 83 -17.83 -0.09 18.42
C ARG A 83 -17.31 -0.66 17.10
N HIS A 84 -18.15 -0.70 16.06
CA HIS A 84 -17.75 -1.12 14.72
C HIS A 84 -16.67 -0.18 14.15
N ILE A 85 -16.80 1.13 14.37
CA ILE A 85 -15.76 2.11 13.98
C ILE A 85 -14.44 1.79 14.68
N TYR A 86 -14.48 1.52 15.98
CA TYR A 86 -13.30 1.14 16.75
C TYR A 86 -12.65 -0.15 16.22
N GLU A 87 -13.45 -1.18 15.93
CA GLU A 87 -13.00 -2.46 15.39
C GLU A 87 -12.34 -2.29 14.01
N VAL A 88 -12.92 -1.50 13.12
CA VAL A 88 -12.30 -1.12 11.83
C VAL A 88 -10.97 -0.40 12.05
N CYS A 89 -10.94 0.59 12.95
CA CYS A 89 -9.71 1.33 13.24
C CYS A 89 -8.61 0.44 13.86
N GLN A 90 -8.98 -0.57 14.65
CA GLN A 90 -8.03 -1.56 15.17
C GLN A 90 -7.52 -2.47 14.07
N TRP A 91 -8.44 -2.97 13.23
CA TRP A 91 -8.07 -3.78 12.08
C TRP A 91 -7.10 -3.06 11.14
N MET A 92 -7.33 -1.77 10.84
CA MET A 92 -6.43 -0.97 10.01
C MET A 92 -4.99 -0.86 10.56
N LYS A 93 -4.79 -1.04 11.87
CA LYS A 93 -3.47 -1.04 12.51
C LYS A 93 -2.76 -2.39 12.40
N THR A 94 -3.48 -3.46 12.07
CA THR A 94 -2.88 -4.77 11.82
C THR A 94 -2.14 -4.77 10.47
N LYS A 95 -1.24 -5.74 10.29
CA LYS A 95 -0.54 -5.95 9.02
C LYS A 95 -1.52 -6.21 7.87
N ALA A 96 -2.49 -7.10 8.08
CA ALA A 96 -3.52 -7.43 7.10
C ALA A 96 -4.40 -6.22 6.73
N GLY A 97 -4.81 -5.42 7.73
CA GLY A 97 -5.56 -4.20 7.47
C GLY A 97 -4.76 -3.15 6.72
N THR A 98 -3.47 -2.98 7.04
CA THR A 98 -2.57 -2.07 6.32
C THR A 98 -2.44 -2.48 4.85
N GLU A 99 -2.21 -3.77 4.58
CA GLU A 99 -2.11 -4.31 3.22
C GLU A 99 -3.41 -4.11 2.44
N ALA A 100 -4.57 -4.39 3.05
CA ALA A 100 -5.88 -4.16 2.44
C ALA A 100 -6.15 -2.68 2.14
N VAL A 101 -5.78 -1.76 3.03
CA VAL A 101 -5.92 -0.32 2.80
C VAL A 101 -5.03 0.13 1.64
N VAL A 102 -3.79 -0.37 1.54
CA VAL A 102 -2.88 -0.08 0.43
C VAL A 102 -3.44 -0.62 -0.89
N GLU A 103 -4.01 -1.83 -0.89
CA GLU A 103 -4.67 -2.43 -2.05
C GLU A 103 -5.86 -1.56 -2.53
N VAL A 104 -6.72 -1.14 -1.60
CA VAL A 104 -7.86 -0.24 -1.88
C VAL A 104 -7.37 1.09 -2.45
N GLN A 105 -6.36 1.71 -1.83
CA GLN A 105 -5.78 2.97 -2.31
C GLN A 105 -5.20 2.85 -3.73
N ARG A 106 -4.50 1.75 -4.04
CA ARG A 106 -3.97 1.48 -5.38
C ARG A 106 -5.10 1.31 -6.39
N THR A 107 -6.14 0.54 -6.04
CA THR A 107 -7.29 0.28 -6.90
C THR A 107 -8.07 1.57 -7.20
N GLU A 108 -8.38 2.37 -6.19
CA GLU A 108 -9.07 3.65 -6.36
C GLU A 108 -8.23 4.68 -7.12
N LYS A 109 -6.91 4.69 -6.92
CA LYS A 109 -5.99 5.51 -7.73
C LYS A 109 -6.06 5.11 -9.21
N LEU A 110 -6.06 3.81 -9.51
CA LEU A 110 -6.19 3.31 -10.88
C LEU A 110 -7.55 3.66 -11.50
N LYS A 111 -8.65 3.53 -10.75
CA LYS A 111 -9.98 3.96 -11.21
C LYS A 111 -10.02 5.45 -11.55
N ARG A 112 -9.45 6.31 -10.70
CA ARG A 112 -9.37 7.75 -10.98
C ARG A 112 -8.55 8.05 -12.24
N HIS A 113 -7.44 7.35 -12.46
CA HIS A 113 -6.67 7.50 -13.69
C HIS A 113 -7.41 7.00 -14.94
N ALA A 114 -8.19 5.92 -14.82
CA ALA A 114 -9.03 5.42 -15.90
C ALA A 114 -10.09 6.46 -16.28
N MET A 115 -10.85 6.94 -15.29
CA MET A 115 -11.89 7.94 -15.49
C MET A 115 -11.35 9.26 -16.04
N ALA A 116 -10.18 9.72 -15.57
CA ALA A 116 -9.54 10.93 -16.10
C ALA A 116 -9.14 10.81 -17.59
N LYS A 117 -8.95 9.59 -18.10
CA LYS A 117 -8.69 9.30 -19.52
C LYS A 117 -9.96 8.93 -20.29
N GLY A 118 -11.13 9.03 -19.66
CA GLY A 118 -12.41 8.62 -20.25
C GLY A 118 -12.57 7.11 -20.42
N ARG A 119 -11.74 6.30 -19.76
CA ARG A 119 -11.76 4.83 -19.86
C ARG A 119 -12.54 4.21 -18.72
N SER A 120 -13.29 3.16 -19.03
CA SER A 120 -13.95 2.36 -18.00
C SER A 120 -12.93 1.57 -17.16
N GLY A 121 -13.35 1.17 -15.95
CA GLY A 121 -12.52 0.32 -15.09
C GLY A 121 -12.17 -1.02 -15.76
N ALA A 122 -13.12 -1.58 -16.52
CA ALA A 122 -12.94 -2.81 -17.28
C ALA A 122 -11.92 -2.65 -18.42
N GLU A 123 -12.00 -1.56 -19.21
CA GLU A 123 -11.00 -1.25 -20.24
C GLU A 123 -9.59 -1.13 -19.66
N SER A 124 -9.46 -0.47 -18.52
CA SER A 124 -8.16 -0.33 -17.86
C SER A 124 -7.63 -1.65 -17.31
N ALA A 125 -8.51 -2.56 -16.86
CA ALA A 125 -8.12 -3.91 -16.45
C ALA A 125 -7.67 -4.74 -17.66
N MET A 126 -8.40 -4.70 -18.77
CA MET A 126 -8.04 -5.39 -20.01
C MET A 126 -6.69 -4.93 -20.56
N ILE A 127 -6.43 -3.62 -20.60
CA ILE A 127 -5.12 -3.08 -21.05
C ILE A 127 -3.99 -3.60 -20.15
N ARG A 128 -4.19 -3.69 -18.84
CA ARG A 128 -3.17 -4.24 -17.93
C ARG A 128 -2.92 -5.73 -18.16
N ALA A 129 -4.00 -6.51 -18.30
CA ALA A 129 -3.89 -7.94 -18.57
C ALA A 129 -3.17 -8.20 -19.89
N PHE A 130 -3.53 -7.46 -20.94
CA PHE A 130 -2.88 -7.55 -22.24
C PHE A 130 -1.38 -7.19 -22.17
N ASN A 131 -1.04 -6.11 -21.46
CA ASN A 131 0.36 -5.71 -21.29
C ASN A 131 1.17 -6.74 -20.48
N ALA A 132 0.55 -7.41 -19.50
CA ALA A 132 1.19 -8.49 -18.75
C ALA A 132 1.48 -9.70 -19.65
N GLN A 133 0.48 -10.15 -20.42
CA GLN A 133 0.65 -11.22 -21.41
C GLN A 133 1.73 -10.87 -22.44
N PHE A 134 1.75 -9.62 -22.92
CA PHE A 134 2.76 -9.18 -23.88
C PHE A 134 4.17 -9.18 -23.27
N ALA A 135 4.31 -8.83 -21.99
CA ALA A 135 5.59 -8.89 -21.29
C ALA A 135 6.09 -10.34 -21.11
N GLU A 136 5.19 -11.26 -20.76
CA GLU A 136 5.48 -12.70 -20.66
C GLU A 136 5.91 -13.25 -22.03
N TYR A 137 5.10 -13.04 -23.06
CA TYR A 137 5.40 -13.45 -24.43
C TYR A 137 6.74 -12.88 -24.94
N SER A 138 7.00 -11.60 -24.70
CA SER A 138 8.28 -10.97 -25.06
C SER A 138 9.47 -11.60 -24.33
N SER A 139 9.27 -12.06 -23.10
CA SER A 139 10.30 -12.74 -22.31
C SER A 139 10.57 -14.16 -22.84
N GLU A 140 9.53 -14.88 -23.24
CA GLU A 140 9.62 -16.23 -23.83
C GLU A 140 10.33 -16.18 -25.17
N LEU A 141 9.94 -15.25 -26.06
CA LEU A 141 10.63 -15.03 -27.34
C LEU A 141 12.12 -14.69 -27.17
N LYS A 142 12.51 -14.05 -26.07
CA LYS A 142 13.93 -13.80 -25.77
C LYS A 142 14.65 -15.05 -25.29
N LYS A 143 13.96 -15.98 -24.63
CA LYS A 143 14.53 -17.28 -24.25
C LYS A 143 14.65 -18.19 -25.47
N GLU A 144 13.62 -18.29 -26.29
CA GLU A 144 13.61 -19.09 -27.51
C GLU A 144 14.73 -18.67 -28.47
N ARG A 145 14.87 -17.36 -28.74
CA ARG A 145 16.00 -16.86 -29.55
C ARG A 145 17.37 -17.16 -28.96
N LYS A 146 17.51 -17.25 -27.64
CA LYS A 146 18.78 -17.65 -27.01
C LYS A 146 19.03 -19.14 -27.20
N GLU A 147 17.98 -19.96 -27.13
CA GLU A 147 18.08 -21.41 -27.35
C GLU A 147 18.39 -21.75 -28.81
N ASP A 148 17.81 -21.02 -29.77
CA ASP A 148 18.14 -21.15 -31.19
C ASP A 148 19.61 -20.81 -31.46
N VAL A 149 20.10 -19.70 -30.88
CA VAL A 149 21.51 -19.30 -30.99
C VAL A 149 22.43 -20.33 -30.33
N LYS A 150 22.02 -20.88 -29.17
CA LYS A 150 22.75 -21.96 -28.49
C LYS A 150 22.83 -23.18 -29.39
N CYS A 151 21.71 -23.68 -29.91
CA CYS A 151 21.66 -24.82 -30.84
C CYS A 151 22.52 -24.59 -32.09
N ALA A 152 22.46 -23.40 -32.69
CA ALA A 152 23.28 -23.05 -33.86
C ALA A 152 24.79 -23.08 -33.51
N LEU A 153 25.17 -22.58 -32.34
CA LEU A 153 26.55 -22.60 -31.87
C LEU A 153 27.04 -24.02 -31.59
N TYR A 154 26.21 -24.88 -30.99
CA TYR A 154 26.50 -26.30 -30.80
C TYR A 154 26.80 -27.00 -32.13
N LYS A 155 25.91 -26.87 -33.12
CA LYS A 155 26.10 -27.45 -34.45
C LYS A 155 27.36 -26.94 -35.15
N TYR A 156 27.68 -25.66 -34.97
CA TYR A 156 28.90 -25.08 -35.53
C TYR A 156 30.17 -25.67 -34.90
N VAL A 157 30.21 -25.81 -33.59
CA VAL A 157 31.36 -26.39 -32.86
C VAL A 157 31.49 -27.88 -33.16
N GLU A 158 30.39 -28.63 -33.19
CA GLU A 158 30.36 -30.05 -33.58
C GLU A 158 30.93 -30.23 -34.99
N GLY A 159 30.45 -29.47 -35.98
CA GLY A 159 30.97 -29.51 -37.33
C GLY A 159 32.43 -29.01 -37.46
N LEU A 160 32.92 -28.20 -36.52
CA LEU A 160 34.34 -27.84 -36.43
C LEU A 160 35.18 -29.03 -35.95
N ILE A 161 34.72 -29.74 -34.93
CA ILE A 161 35.39 -30.95 -34.41
C ILE A 161 35.46 -32.02 -35.50
N GLU A 162 34.34 -32.33 -36.15
CA GLU A 162 34.27 -33.34 -37.22
C GLU A 162 35.22 -33.03 -38.38
N ARG A 163 35.24 -31.77 -38.84
CA ARG A 163 36.12 -31.35 -39.95
C ARG A 163 37.60 -31.30 -39.56
N LYS A 164 37.91 -30.97 -38.30
CA LYS A 164 39.29 -30.86 -37.82
C LYS A 164 39.88 -32.19 -37.34
N MET A 165 39.09 -33.22 -37.05
CA MET A 165 39.60 -34.54 -36.66
C MET A 165 40.55 -35.19 -37.68
N VAL A 166 40.60 -34.70 -38.92
CA VAL A 166 41.49 -35.22 -39.97
C VAL A 166 42.91 -34.61 -39.92
N SER A 167 43.12 -33.46 -39.27
CA SER A 167 44.43 -32.77 -39.26
C SER A 167 44.84 -32.07 -37.96
N PHE A 168 44.01 -32.15 -36.92
CA PHE A 168 44.17 -31.37 -35.69
C PHE A 168 44.66 -32.24 -34.53
N ALA A 169 45.58 -31.72 -33.73
CA ALA A 169 46.15 -32.47 -32.61
C ALA A 169 45.05 -32.80 -31.59
N VAL A 170 44.95 -34.07 -31.22
CA VAL A 170 43.95 -34.66 -30.28
C VAL A 170 43.65 -33.78 -29.07
N ARG A 171 44.65 -33.04 -28.55
CA ARG A 171 44.49 -32.11 -27.41
C ARG A 171 43.51 -30.98 -27.66
N GLU A 172 43.48 -30.37 -28.84
CA GLU A 172 42.60 -29.23 -29.09
C GLU A 172 41.14 -29.67 -29.33
N ALA A 173 40.90 -30.90 -29.82
CA ALA A 173 39.57 -31.48 -29.89
C ALA A 173 38.99 -31.74 -28.48
N GLU A 174 39.82 -32.18 -27.54
CA GLU A 174 39.42 -32.39 -26.14
C GLU A 174 39.03 -31.06 -25.47
N THR A 175 39.76 -29.97 -25.72
CA THR A 175 39.40 -28.62 -25.25
C THR A 175 38.02 -28.19 -25.76
N LEU A 176 37.70 -28.44 -27.04
CA LEU A 176 36.39 -28.08 -27.60
C LEU A 176 35.26 -28.92 -26.97
N ARG A 177 35.49 -30.20 -26.65
CA ARG A 177 34.53 -31.03 -25.91
C ARG A 177 34.27 -30.50 -24.51
N VAL A 178 35.30 -30.02 -23.81
CA VAL A 178 35.15 -29.38 -22.49
C VAL A 178 34.33 -28.11 -22.61
N VAL A 179 34.58 -27.27 -23.61
CA VAL A 179 33.78 -26.05 -23.85
C VAL A 179 32.31 -26.37 -24.13
N LEU A 180 32.02 -27.41 -24.93
CA LEU A 180 30.64 -27.86 -25.17
C LEU A 180 29.98 -28.33 -23.87
N LYS A 181 30.68 -29.13 -23.06
CA LYS A 181 30.16 -29.62 -21.79
C LYS A 181 29.93 -28.49 -20.78
N GLU A 182 30.79 -27.48 -20.74
CA GLU A 182 30.57 -26.29 -19.92
C GLU A 182 29.36 -25.50 -20.40
N MET A 183 29.22 -25.29 -21.71
CA MET A 183 28.04 -24.64 -22.30
C MET A 183 26.72 -25.38 -22.03
N GLU A 184 26.77 -26.69 -21.78
CA GLU A 184 25.63 -27.52 -21.44
C GLU A 184 25.24 -27.31 -19.98
N CYS A 185 26.24 -27.16 -19.11
CA CYS A 185 26.10 -26.81 -17.69
C CYS A 185 25.73 -25.33 -17.43
N PHE A 186 25.82 -24.46 -18.43
CA PHE A 186 25.35 -23.06 -18.35
C PHE A 186 23.80 -22.96 -18.42
N GLU A 187 23.07 -23.83 -17.71
CA GLU A 187 21.77 -23.45 -17.10
C GLU A 187 22.04 -22.39 -16.01
N VAL A 188 22.63 -21.26 -16.41
CA VAL A 188 22.55 -20.05 -15.61
C VAL A 188 21.10 -19.66 -15.65
N THR A 189 20.39 -20.09 -14.62
CA THR A 189 19.17 -19.45 -14.17
C THR A 189 19.54 -17.98 -14.11
N VAL A 190 19.15 -17.22 -15.13
CA VAL A 190 19.24 -15.77 -15.09
C VAL A 190 18.26 -15.40 -14.01
N SER A 191 18.75 -15.37 -12.77
CA SER A 191 18.06 -14.78 -11.64
C SER A 191 17.86 -13.32 -12.06
N SER A 192 16.72 -13.09 -12.70
CA SER A 192 16.15 -11.78 -12.96
C SER A 192 15.83 -11.17 -11.60
N LYS A 193 16.88 -10.74 -10.90
CA LYS A 193 16.75 -9.86 -9.76
C LYS A 193 16.20 -8.58 -10.37
N GLY A 194 14.90 -8.39 -10.21
CA GLY A 194 14.14 -7.28 -10.76
C GLY A 194 14.83 -5.98 -10.40
N GLY A 195 15.56 -5.43 -11.37
CA GLY A 195 16.03 -4.07 -11.32
C GLY A 195 14.79 -3.20 -11.43
N ASP A 196 14.38 -2.64 -10.31
CA ASP A 196 13.41 -1.56 -10.23
C ASP A 196 13.88 -0.43 -11.16
N CYS A 197 13.32 -0.39 -12.37
CA CYS A 197 13.59 0.69 -13.31
C CYS A 197 12.90 1.94 -12.79
N CYS A 198 13.61 2.72 -11.98
CA CYS A 198 13.29 4.09 -11.63
C CYS A 198 13.27 4.97 -12.90
N VAL A 199 12.19 4.88 -13.68
CA VAL A 199 11.84 5.85 -14.72
C VAL A 199 11.32 7.08 -14.02
N GLY A 200 12.15 8.12 -13.88
CA GLY A 200 11.68 9.36 -13.27
C GLY A 200 12.68 10.47 -12.99
N LYS A 201 13.87 10.53 -13.60
CA LYS A 201 14.69 11.76 -13.57
C LYS A 201 14.35 12.63 -14.77
N LYS A 202 13.31 13.45 -14.57
CA LYS A 202 12.96 14.64 -15.35
C LYS A 202 14.20 15.53 -15.46
N ARG A 203 14.87 15.52 -16.62
CA ARG A 203 15.93 16.49 -16.93
C ARG A 203 15.26 17.86 -17.03
N LYS A 204 15.77 18.81 -16.24
CA LYS A 204 15.45 20.24 -16.37
C LYS A 204 16.04 20.73 -17.69
N ASP A 205 15.19 21.38 -18.46
CA ASP A 205 15.50 22.04 -19.72
C ASP A 205 16.70 22.98 -19.58
N ILE A 206 17.71 22.77 -20.42
CA ILE A 206 18.72 23.77 -20.73
C ILE A 206 18.08 24.65 -21.81
N GLY A 207 17.95 25.93 -21.49
CA GLY A 207 17.38 26.92 -22.38
C GLY A 207 18.17 27.05 -23.67
N SER A 208 17.49 26.85 -24.80
CA SER A 208 17.88 27.45 -26.06
C SER A 208 17.12 28.75 -26.23
N VAL A 209 17.80 29.83 -25.87
CA VAL A 209 17.63 31.16 -26.43
C VAL A 209 17.88 31.04 -27.94
N LEU A 210 16.85 31.22 -28.75
CA LEU A 210 16.99 31.80 -30.08
C LEU A 210 15.66 32.45 -30.44
N GLY A 211 15.67 33.77 -30.49
CA GLY A 211 14.53 34.57 -30.91
C GLY A 211 14.38 34.57 -32.43
N HIS A 212 13.14 34.73 -32.88
CA HIS A 212 12.72 35.90 -33.66
C HIS A 212 11.28 35.71 -34.15
N GLY A 213 10.50 36.81 -34.10
CA GLY A 213 9.56 37.13 -35.17
C GLY A 213 8.07 37.05 -34.82
N GLY A 214 7.44 38.23 -34.76
CA GLY A 214 6.22 38.45 -35.54
C GLY A 214 4.87 38.23 -34.86
N GLU A 215 4.41 39.27 -34.15
CA GLU A 215 3.13 39.97 -34.35
C GLU A 215 1.74 39.27 -34.32
N ALA A 216 0.79 40.08 -33.82
CA ALA A 216 -0.67 40.06 -33.98
C ALA A 216 -1.47 38.98 -33.20
N SER A 217 -2.22 39.37 -32.16
CA SER A 217 -3.56 39.99 -32.21
C SER A 217 -4.70 38.96 -32.27
N SER A 218 -5.37 38.74 -31.14
CA SER A 218 -6.74 39.23 -30.91
C SER A 218 -7.36 38.54 -29.69
N LYS A 219 -7.81 39.36 -28.74
CA LYS A 219 -8.65 38.98 -27.60
C LYS A 219 -10.03 38.59 -28.14
N SER A 220 -10.52 37.40 -27.82
CA SER A 220 -11.96 37.12 -27.81
C SER A 220 -12.44 36.75 -26.41
N LYS A 221 -13.10 37.73 -25.79
CA LYS A 221 -13.75 37.67 -24.48
C LYS A 221 -15.15 37.10 -24.68
N LYS A 222 -15.35 35.81 -24.38
CA LYS A 222 -16.68 35.18 -24.48
C LYS A 222 -17.44 35.38 -23.16
N ARG A 223 -18.33 36.38 -23.16
CA ARG A 223 -19.36 36.59 -22.13
C ARG A 223 -20.62 35.88 -22.63
N SER A 224 -21.11 34.88 -21.89
CA SER A 224 -22.41 34.24 -22.19
C SER A 224 -23.31 34.31 -20.96
N THR A 225 -24.58 34.49 -21.26
CA THR A 225 -25.66 35.14 -20.52
C THR A 225 -26.28 34.31 -19.40
N ARG A 226 -26.65 35.01 -18.31
CA ARG A 226 -27.48 34.49 -17.21
C ARG A 226 -28.94 34.78 -17.55
N THR A 227 -29.69 33.74 -17.89
CA THR A 227 -31.15 33.81 -18.09
C THR A 227 -31.83 33.91 -16.72
N LYS A 228 -32.52 35.02 -16.44
CA LYS A 228 -33.50 35.13 -15.35
C LYS A 228 -34.77 34.43 -15.81
N LYS A 229 -35.25 33.45 -15.05
CA LYS A 229 -36.67 33.05 -15.08
C LYS A 229 -37.45 33.95 -14.13
N ILE A 230 -38.65 34.28 -14.59
CA ILE A 230 -39.71 35.06 -13.93
C ILE A 230 -40.09 34.41 -12.60
#